data_AF-A0A2V7PPJ5-F1
#
_entry.id   AF-A0A2V7PPJ5-F1
#
_cell.length_a   1.000
_cell.length_b   1.000
_cell.length_c   1.000
_cell.angle_alpha   90.00
_cell.angle_beta   90.00
_cell.angle_gamma   90.00
#
_symmetry.space_group_name_H-M   'P 1'
#
loop_
_entity.id
_entity.type
_entity.pdbx_description
1 polymer ?
#
loop_
_entity_poly.entity_id
_entity_poly.type
_entity_poly.pdbx_seq_one_letter_code
_entity_poly.pdbx_strand_id
1 'polypeptide(L)'
;RATPAAVVDTHIHADYVSGARAAAARWQVPYFLHPDDAVSPYDQRPGNLASQPLGDGDTIAFGRATLRAAHVPGHTLGSVALLADDGLALTGDFLFVQSVGRPDLAGHSDAWAKLLWRSLERARQTWPGDLLILPAHYAAEGERRADRAVAARFDVITATNSVAAIQDERVFLQWIADRQTSFPDAYRTIKEANLGLVQISDSDAEVLESGPNQCAIA
;
A
#
# COMPACT_ATOMS: atom_id res chain seq x y z
N ARG A 1 22.51 13.29 -14.28
CA ARG A 1 21.54 13.71 -13.25
C ARG A 1 20.26 12.95 -13.53
N ALA A 2 19.72 12.21 -12.56
CA ALA A 2 18.41 11.56 -12.75
C ALA A 2 17.30 12.62 -12.70
N THR A 3 16.26 12.45 -13.50
CA THR A 3 15.06 13.29 -13.53
C THR A 3 13.85 12.43 -13.16
N PRO A 4 12.95 12.91 -12.28
CA PRO A 4 11.68 12.21 -12.02
C PRO A 4 10.91 11.99 -13.32
N ALA A 5 10.29 10.82 -13.47
CA ALA A 5 9.48 10.48 -14.65
C ALA A 5 7.98 10.39 -14.32
N ALA A 6 7.65 10.03 -13.08
CA ALA A 6 6.29 9.90 -12.57
C ALA A 6 6.31 9.98 -11.05
N VAL A 7 5.14 10.22 -10.47
CA VAL A 7 4.83 10.03 -9.05
C VAL A 7 3.68 9.02 -8.97
N VAL A 8 3.76 8.08 -8.04
CA VAL A 8 2.75 7.04 -7.87
C VAL A 8 2.48 6.87 -6.39
N ASP A 9 1.20 6.91 -6.01
CA ASP A 9 0.76 6.41 -4.71
C ASP A 9 0.33 4.94 -4.89
N THR A 10 0.91 4.03 -4.11
CA THR A 10 0.50 2.61 -4.11
C THR A 10 -0.92 2.43 -3.59
N HIS A 11 -1.38 3.35 -2.76
CA HIS A 11 -2.73 3.47 -2.25
C HIS A 11 -2.89 4.89 -1.68
N ILE A 12 -4.12 5.34 -1.43
CA ILE A 12 -4.32 6.54 -0.63
C ILE A 12 -4.03 6.23 0.84
N HIS A 13 -2.96 6.83 1.36
CA HIS A 13 -2.48 6.63 2.72
C HIS A 13 -3.46 7.17 3.77
N ALA A 14 -3.44 6.58 4.95
CA ALA A 14 -4.29 6.98 6.08
C ALA A 14 -3.46 7.47 7.28
N ASP A 15 -2.15 7.29 7.27
CA ASP A 15 -1.24 7.54 8.38
C ASP A 15 -0.29 8.72 8.13
N TYR A 16 -0.18 9.18 6.88
CA TYR A 16 0.48 10.43 6.54
C TYR A 16 -0.14 11.16 5.35
N VAL A 17 0.17 12.45 5.22
CA VAL A 17 -0.27 13.31 4.13
C VAL A 17 0.65 13.11 2.93
N SER A 18 0.08 12.61 1.83
CA SER A 18 0.83 12.31 0.62
C SER A 18 1.42 13.59 -0.01
N GLY A 19 2.73 13.60 -0.18
CA GLY A 19 3.43 14.62 -0.96
C GLY A 19 3.22 14.47 -2.47
N ALA A 20 2.47 13.47 -2.95
CA ALA A 20 2.44 13.09 -4.36
C ALA A 20 1.98 14.22 -5.29
N ARG A 21 0.91 14.94 -4.91
CA ARG A 21 0.37 16.07 -5.70
C ARG A 21 1.38 17.21 -5.81
N ALA A 22 2.00 17.58 -4.68
CA ALA A 22 3.00 18.64 -4.63
C ALA A 22 4.25 18.25 -5.44
N ALA A 23 4.69 17.00 -5.33
CA ALA A 23 5.84 16.46 -6.06
C ALA A 23 5.58 16.42 -7.58
N ALA A 24 4.43 15.93 -8.01
CA ALA A 24 4.04 15.87 -9.42
C ALA A 24 3.95 17.27 -10.04
N ALA A 25 3.34 18.23 -9.34
CA ALA A 25 3.29 19.62 -9.78
C ALA A 25 4.69 20.26 -9.85
N ARG A 26 5.54 20.04 -8.83
CA ARG A 26 6.90 20.57 -8.76
C ARG A 26 7.79 20.03 -9.89
N TRP A 27 7.67 18.76 -10.22
CA TRP A 27 8.50 18.11 -11.24
C TRP A 27 7.85 18.09 -12.62
N GLN A 28 6.59 18.52 -12.74
CA GLN A 28 5.82 18.50 -13.97
C GLN A 28 5.74 17.10 -14.61
N VAL A 29 5.50 16.10 -13.76
CA VAL A 29 5.37 14.68 -14.15
C VAL A 29 3.98 14.16 -13.84
N PRO A 30 3.50 13.09 -14.51
CA PRO A 30 2.23 12.48 -14.17
C PRO A 30 2.20 11.94 -12.73
N TYR A 31 1.06 12.10 -12.08
CA TYR A 31 0.71 11.45 -10.83
C TYR A 31 -0.27 10.31 -11.12
N PHE A 32 0.07 9.09 -10.72
CA PHE A 32 -0.75 7.90 -10.92
C PHE A 32 -1.37 7.41 -9.61
N LEU A 33 -2.64 6.97 -9.70
CA LEU A 33 -3.40 6.37 -8.62
C LEU A 33 -4.42 5.38 -9.18
N HIS A 34 -4.70 4.30 -8.44
CA HIS A 34 -5.78 3.39 -8.82
C HIS A 34 -7.16 4.06 -8.61
N PRO A 35 -8.10 3.95 -9.57
CA PRO A 35 -9.41 4.60 -9.48
C PRO A 35 -10.21 4.26 -8.21
N ASP A 36 -10.14 3.00 -7.74
CA ASP A 36 -10.84 2.58 -6.52
C ASP A 36 -10.33 3.26 -5.24
N ASP A 37 -9.12 3.85 -5.27
CA ASP A 37 -8.58 4.66 -4.19
C ASP A 37 -8.75 6.17 -4.42
N ALA A 38 -9.30 6.58 -5.56
CA ALA A 38 -9.72 7.96 -5.80
C ALA A 38 -11.13 8.26 -5.23
N VAL A 39 -11.66 7.37 -4.40
CA VAL A 39 -12.99 7.45 -3.77
C VAL A 39 -12.85 7.25 -2.26
N SER A 40 -13.60 8.02 -1.48
CA SER A 40 -13.65 7.87 -0.03
C SER A 40 -14.23 6.51 0.37
N PRO A 41 -13.52 5.69 1.17
CA PRO A 41 -14.05 4.40 1.61
C PRO A 41 -15.17 4.56 2.65
N TYR A 42 -15.37 5.76 3.21
CA TYR A 42 -16.34 5.99 4.29
C TYR A 42 -17.74 6.35 3.78
N ASP A 43 -17.83 7.07 2.67
CA ASP A 43 -19.09 7.64 2.16
C ASP A 43 -19.20 7.60 0.62
N GLN A 44 -18.26 6.94 -0.05
CA GLN A 44 -18.22 6.80 -1.52
C GLN A 44 -18.14 8.13 -2.28
N ARG A 45 -17.77 9.21 -1.60
CA ARG A 45 -17.56 10.52 -2.22
C ARG A 45 -16.31 10.47 -3.12
N PRO A 46 -16.40 10.88 -4.40
CA PRO A 46 -15.21 11.00 -5.25
C PRO A 46 -14.22 12.01 -4.66
N GLY A 47 -12.94 11.68 -4.67
CA GLY A 47 -11.88 12.60 -4.27
C GLY A 47 -11.78 13.80 -5.22
N ASN A 48 -11.23 14.90 -4.70
CA ASN A 48 -10.89 16.10 -5.44
C ASN A 48 -9.36 16.19 -5.63
N LEU A 49 -8.84 15.28 -6.45
CA LEU A 49 -7.44 15.20 -6.86
C LEU A 49 -7.34 14.86 -8.34
N ALA A 50 -6.38 15.47 -9.04
CA ALA A 50 -6.06 15.13 -10.41
C ALA A 50 -5.00 14.01 -10.43
N SER A 51 -5.34 12.84 -10.96
CA SER A 51 -4.44 11.71 -11.16
C SER A 51 -4.73 11.02 -12.50
N GLN A 52 -3.72 10.31 -13.02
CA GLN A 52 -3.85 9.37 -14.12
C GLN A 52 -4.27 8.01 -13.53
N PRO A 53 -5.24 7.30 -14.14
CA PRO A 53 -5.63 5.98 -13.67
C PRO A 53 -4.45 5.01 -13.83
N LEU A 54 -4.28 4.15 -12.83
CA LEU A 54 -3.31 3.05 -12.85
C LEU A 54 -4.01 1.77 -12.40
N GLY A 55 -4.34 0.91 -13.36
CA GLY A 55 -5.00 -0.38 -13.15
C GLY A 55 -4.06 -1.58 -13.20
N ASP A 56 -4.62 -2.78 -13.05
CA ASP A 56 -3.86 -4.02 -13.16
C ASP A 56 -3.23 -4.19 -14.55
N GLY A 57 -1.93 -4.49 -14.58
CA GLY A 57 -1.18 -4.71 -15.82
C GLY A 57 -0.72 -3.43 -16.54
N ASP A 58 -1.19 -2.26 -16.13
CA ASP A 58 -0.72 -0.98 -16.67
C ASP A 58 0.78 -0.80 -16.41
N THR A 59 1.44 -0.08 -17.31
CA THR A 59 2.90 0.10 -17.27
C THR A 59 3.31 1.56 -17.27
N ILE A 60 4.39 1.85 -16.54
CA ILE A 60 5.04 3.16 -16.47
C ILE A 60 6.50 2.97 -16.87
N ALA A 61 6.87 3.48 -18.04
CA ALA A 61 8.26 3.45 -18.52
C ALA A 61 9.09 4.55 -17.85
N PHE A 62 10.31 4.22 -17.41
CA PHE A 62 11.25 5.19 -16.86
C PHE A 62 12.70 4.80 -17.19
N GLY A 63 13.39 5.64 -17.97
CA GLY A 63 14.72 5.32 -18.46
C GLY A 63 14.73 4.07 -19.33
N ARG A 64 15.38 2.99 -18.85
CA ARG A 64 15.47 1.68 -19.52
C ARG A 64 14.63 0.58 -18.85
N ALA A 65 13.94 0.92 -17.76
CA ALA A 65 13.14 0.00 -16.96
C ALA A 65 11.65 0.30 -17.13
N THR A 66 10.82 -0.67 -16.77
CA THR A 66 9.36 -0.52 -16.76
C THR A 66 8.81 -0.94 -15.40
N LEU A 67 7.94 -0.11 -14.81
CA LEU A 67 7.09 -0.54 -13.70
C LEU A 67 5.80 -1.10 -14.26
N ARG A 68 5.40 -2.30 -13.83
CA ARG A 68 4.08 -2.86 -14.08
C ARG A 68 3.27 -2.81 -12.79
N ALA A 69 2.07 -2.26 -12.85
CA ALA A 69 1.14 -2.29 -11.74
C ALA A 69 0.52 -3.69 -11.60
N ALA A 70 0.45 -4.18 -10.38
CA ALA A 70 -0.37 -5.32 -9.99
C ALA A 70 -1.41 -4.82 -9.00
N HIS A 71 -2.69 -4.88 -9.37
CA HIS A 71 -3.77 -4.54 -8.44
C HIS A 71 -3.80 -5.59 -7.34
N VAL A 72 -3.73 -5.18 -6.08
CA VAL A 72 -3.63 -6.05 -4.89
C VAL A 72 -4.58 -5.55 -3.79
N PRO A 73 -5.90 -5.50 -4.07
CA PRO A 73 -6.86 -4.98 -3.11
C PRO A 73 -6.85 -5.79 -1.82
N GLY A 74 -7.09 -5.12 -0.71
CA GLY A 74 -7.08 -5.73 0.61
C GLY A 74 -6.86 -4.69 1.69
N HIS A 75 -5.68 -4.06 1.71
CA HIS A 75 -5.41 -2.94 2.60
C HIS A 75 -6.30 -1.73 2.27
N THR A 76 -6.38 -1.40 0.99
CA THR A 76 -7.40 -0.53 0.40
C THR A 76 -7.99 -1.20 -0.84
N LEU A 77 -9.09 -0.66 -1.38
CA LEU A 77 -9.69 -1.19 -2.61
C LEU A 77 -8.82 -0.90 -3.83
N GLY A 78 -8.10 0.22 -3.85
CA GLY A 78 -7.19 0.59 -4.93
C GLY A 78 -5.71 0.28 -4.67
N SER A 79 -5.38 -0.56 -3.69
CA SER A 79 -3.97 -0.92 -3.43
C SER A 79 -3.32 -1.55 -4.66
N VAL A 80 -2.15 -1.04 -5.06
CA VAL A 80 -1.30 -1.58 -6.14
C VAL A 80 0.12 -1.86 -5.65
N ALA A 81 0.71 -2.94 -6.15
CA ALA A 81 2.15 -3.19 -6.08
C ALA A 81 2.79 -2.80 -7.42
N LEU A 82 4.00 -2.26 -7.39
CA LEU A 82 4.74 -1.84 -8.59
C LEU A 82 5.93 -2.78 -8.82
N LEU A 83 5.83 -3.61 -9.85
CA LEU A 83 6.85 -4.60 -10.19
C LEU A 83 7.83 -4.00 -11.20
N ALA A 84 9.12 -4.03 -10.89
CA ALA A 84 10.18 -3.55 -11.77
C ALA A 84 10.94 -4.74 -12.35
N ASP A 85 10.78 -4.96 -13.66
CA ASP A 85 11.48 -5.96 -14.47
C ASP A 85 11.57 -7.36 -13.81
N ASP A 86 10.52 -7.75 -13.07
CA ASP A 86 10.40 -8.99 -12.26
C ASP A 86 11.53 -9.23 -11.23
N GLY A 87 12.38 -8.23 -10.96
CA GLY A 87 13.48 -8.31 -9.99
C GLY A 87 13.12 -7.77 -8.60
N LEU A 88 12.21 -6.80 -8.54
CA LEU A 88 11.67 -6.28 -7.28
C LEU A 88 10.20 -5.84 -7.40
N ALA A 89 9.52 -5.79 -6.26
CA ALA A 89 8.18 -5.23 -6.13
C ALA A 89 8.12 -4.23 -4.98
N LEU A 90 7.67 -3.01 -5.28
CA LEU A 90 7.26 -2.04 -4.28
C LEU A 90 5.82 -2.39 -3.87
N THR A 91 5.62 -2.99 -2.70
CA THR A 91 4.34 -3.59 -2.32
C THR A 91 3.39 -2.64 -1.59
N GLY A 92 3.81 -1.41 -1.32
CA GLY A 92 3.02 -0.50 -0.49
C GLY A 92 2.69 -1.15 0.83
N ASP A 93 1.42 -1.10 1.21
CA ASP A 93 0.88 -1.72 2.41
C ASP A 93 0.12 -3.02 2.12
N PHE A 94 0.34 -3.66 0.98
CA PHE A 94 -0.22 -4.99 0.70
C PHE A 94 0.52 -6.10 1.46
N LEU A 95 1.85 -6.14 1.35
CA LEU A 95 2.70 -7.21 1.90
C LEU A 95 3.98 -6.63 2.52
N PHE A 96 4.20 -6.93 3.80
CA PHE A 96 5.38 -6.56 4.58
C PHE A 96 6.34 -7.75 4.74
N VAL A 97 7.52 -7.50 5.33
CA VAL A 97 8.49 -8.59 5.56
C VAL A 97 7.95 -9.58 6.58
N GLN A 98 7.37 -9.10 7.69
CA GLN A 98 6.85 -9.96 8.77
C GLN A 98 5.33 -9.95 8.93
N SER A 99 4.60 -9.10 8.20
CA SER A 99 3.14 -8.92 8.30
C SER A 99 2.47 -8.66 6.94
N VAL A 100 1.17 -8.34 6.94
CA VAL A 100 0.42 -7.86 5.77
C VAL A 100 -0.33 -6.58 6.11
N GLY A 101 -0.89 -5.91 5.10
CA GLY A 101 -1.78 -4.77 5.28
C GLY A 101 -2.99 -5.08 6.14
N ARG A 102 -3.36 -4.13 6.98
CA ARG A 102 -4.64 -4.12 7.70
C ARG A 102 -5.82 -3.96 6.72
N PRO A 103 -6.77 -4.91 6.65
CA PRO A 103 -7.87 -4.84 5.70
C PRO A 103 -9.16 -4.26 6.32
N ASP A 104 -9.09 -3.62 7.48
CA ASP A 104 -10.27 -3.24 8.28
C ASP A 104 -10.62 -1.74 8.21
N LEU A 105 -9.95 -0.98 7.34
CA LEU A 105 -10.23 0.45 7.20
C LEU A 105 -11.70 0.68 6.85
N ALA A 106 -12.31 1.71 7.45
CA ALA A 106 -13.74 2.04 7.33
C ALA A 106 -14.71 0.93 7.80
N GLY A 107 -14.25 -0.10 8.53
CA GLY A 107 -15.11 -1.13 9.12
C GLY A 107 -15.54 -2.25 8.15
N HIS A 108 -14.86 -2.40 7.01
CA HIS A 108 -15.16 -3.41 5.99
C HIS A 108 -14.36 -4.71 6.11
N SER A 109 -13.99 -5.07 7.34
CA SER A 109 -12.90 -6.00 7.62
C SER A 109 -13.02 -7.39 6.96
N ASP A 110 -14.19 -8.03 7.03
CA ASP A 110 -14.39 -9.37 6.43
C ASP A 110 -14.30 -9.37 4.90
N ALA A 111 -14.85 -8.34 4.25
CA ALA A 111 -14.89 -8.27 2.80
C ALA A 111 -13.50 -7.99 2.23
N TRP A 112 -12.78 -7.06 2.85
CA TRP A 112 -11.45 -6.65 2.43
C TRP A 112 -10.39 -7.68 2.82
N ALA A 113 -10.56 -8.43 3.92
CA ALA A 113 -9.68 -9.55 4.25
C ALA A 113 -9.75 -10.66 3.18
N LYS A 114 -10.94 -10.92 2.62
CA LYS A 114 -11.08 -11.85 1.48
C LYS A 114 -10.40 -11.33 0.21
N LEU A 115 -10.43 -10.01 -0.02
CA LEU A 115 -9.69 -9.41 -1.14
C LEU A 115 -8.17 -9.55 -0.92
N LEU A 116 -7.69 -9.26 0.29
CA LEU A 116 -6.28 -9.41 0.67
C LEU A 116 -5.80 -10.84 0.45
N TRP A 117 -6.58 -11.83 0.91
CA TRP A 117 -6.31 -13.25 0.67
C TRP A 117 -6.18 -13.57 -0.84
N ARG A 118 -7.15 -13.14 -1.66
CA ARG A 118 -7.12 -13.37 -3.11
C ARG A 118 -5.92 -12.70 -3.78
N SER A 119 -5.53 -11.52 -3.31
CA SER A 119 -4.34 -10.81 -3.79
C SER A 119 -3.06 -11.56 -3.45
N LEU A 120 -2.96 -12.10 -2.23
CA LEU A 120 -1.84 -12.93 -1.80
C LEU A 120 -1.76 -14.24 -2.59
N GLU A 121 -2.88 -14.93 -2.80
CA GLU A 121 -2.94 -16.16 -3.60
C GLU A 121 -2.52 -15.91 -5.05
N ARG A 122 -3.01 -14.83 -5.67
CA ARG A 122 -2.59 -14.44 -7.02
C ARG A 122 -1.08 -14.15 -7.07
N ALA A 123 -0.53 -13.45 -6.08
CA ALA A 123 0.91 -13.20 -6.00
C ALA A 123 1.70 -14.52 -5.88
N ARG A 124 1.29 -15.46 -5.00
CA ARG A 124 1.93 -16.79 -4.87
C ARG A 124 1.97 -17.57 -6.19
N GLN A 125 0.94 -17.43 -7.02
CA GLN A 125 0.84 -18.11 -8.30
C GLN A 125 1.64 -17.46 -9.43
N THR A 126 1.91 -16.16 -9.35
CA THR A 126 2.39 -15.37 -10.49
C THR A 126 3.72 -14.68 -10.28
N TRP A 127 4.13 -14.43 -9.03
CA TRP A 127 5.37 -13.71 -8.73
C TRP A 127 6.55 -14.68 -8.60
N PRO A 128 7.74 -14.33 -9.12
CA PRO A 128 8.95 -15.13 -8.90
C PRO A 128 9.28 -15.24 -7.41
N GLY A 129 9.75 -16.42 -6.98
CA GLY A 129 10.13 -16.61 -5.57
C GLY A 129 11.31 -15.74 -5.14
N ASP A 130 12.23 -15.41 -6.06
CA ASP A 130 13.37 -14.54 -5.82
C ASP A 130 13.08 -13.03 -5.96
N LEU A 131 11.83 -12.66 -6.30
CA LEU A 131 11.39 -11.27 -6.34
C LEU A 131 11.66 -10.58 -5.01
N LEU A 132 12.40 -9.47 -5.03
CA LEU A 132 12.68 -8.70 -3.83
C LEU A 132 11.47 -7.84 -3.46
N ILE A 133 10.88 -8.06 -2.30
CA ILE A 133 9.74 -7.30 -1.80
C ILE A 133 10.23 -6.10 -0.98
N LEU A 134 9.73 -4.91 -1.31
CA LEU A 134 10.00 -3.64 -0.61
C LEU A 134 8.67 -2.98 -0.22
N PRO A 135 8.27 -3.04 1.06
CA PRO A 135 7.05 -2.40 1.53
C PRO A 135 7.18 -0.88 1.69
N ALA A 136 6.05 -0.20 1.91
CA ALA A 136 6.03 1.20 2.33
C ALA A 136 6.27 1.39 3.84
N HIS A 137 5.88 0.39 4.65
CA HIS A 137 6.02 0.41 6.11
C HIS A 137 6.72 -0.84 6.67
N TYR A 138 7.12 -0.76 7.94
CA TYR A 138 7.63 -1.88 8.74
C TYR A 138 7.32 -1.63 10.22
N ALA A 139 7.10 -2.70 10.97
CA ALA A 139 6.69 -2.64 12.37
C ALA A 139 7.86 -2.84 13.35
N ALA A 140 8.93 -3.52 12.93
CA ALA A 140 10.06 -3.83 13.81
C ALA A 140 11.42 -3.67 13.13
N GLU A 141 12.43 -3.27 13.92
CA GLU A 141 13.83 -3.15 13.44
C GLU A 141 14.39 -4.50 12.95
N GLY A 142 13.82 -5.63 13.40
CA GLY A 142 14.16 -6.96 12.90
C GLY A 142 13.82 -7.18 11.41
N GLU A 143 12.98 -6.33 10.81
CA GLU A 143 12.68 -6.35 9.38
C GLU A 143 13.77 -5.65 8.54
N ARG A 144 14.67 -4.90 9.18
CA ARG A 144 15.76 -4.18 8.52
C ARG A 144 16.98 -5.09 8.34
N ARG A 145 17.49 -5.15 7.11
CA ARG A 145 18.73 -5.82 6.75
C ARG A 145 19.96 -5.02 7.20
N ALA A 146 21.13 -5.67 7.16
CA ALA A 146 22.41 -5.04 7.50
C ALA A 146 22.76 -3.82 6.61
N ASP A 147 22.29 -3.79 5.36
CA ASP A 147 22.43 -2.66 4.42
C ASP A 147 21.42 -1.52 4.69
N ARG A 148 20.62 -1.65 5.76
CA ARG A 148 19.53 -0.77 6.19
C ARG A 148 18.28 -0.80 5.33
N ALA A 149 18.22 -1.65 4.30
CA ALA A 149 16.99 -1.86 3.53
C ALA A 149 15.99 -2.70 4.33
N VAL A 150 14.72 -2.36 4.24
CA VAL A 150 13.62 -3.24 4.67
C VAL A 150 13.17 -3.99 3.43
N ALA A 151 13.65 -5.22 3.27
CA ALA A 151 13.33 -6.05 2.12
C ALA A 151 13.61 -7.52 2.39
N ALA A 152 12.86 -8.41 1.75
CA ALA A 152 13.16 -9.84 1.72
C ALA A 152 12.67 -10.45 0.41
N ARG A 153 13.20 -11.62 0.04
CA ARG A 153 12.71 -12.35 -1.13
C ARG A 153 11.29 -12.85 -0.87
N PHE A 154 10.48 -12.90 -1.92
CA PHE A 154 9.09 -13.30 -1.82
C PHE A 154 8.91 -14.74 -1.31
N ASP A 155 9.78 -15.68 -1.70
CA ASP A 155 9.78 -17.05 -1.18
C ASP A 155 10.11 -17.12 0.31
N VAL A 156 11.04 -16.30 0.78
CA VAL A 156 11.36 -16.17 2.21
C VAL A 156 10.16 -15.61 2.98
N ILE A 157 9.52 -14.55 2.47
CA ILE A 157 8.35 -13.96 3.12
C ILE A 157 7.21 -14.99 3.20
N THR A 158 6.85 -15.63 2.08
CA THR A 158 5.77 -16.63 2.05
C THR A 158 6.06 -17.87 2.90
N ALA A 159 7.31 -18.12 3.28
CA ALA A 159 7.68 -19.18 4.21
C ALA A 159 7.76 -18.75 5.69
N THR A 160 8.04 -17.48 5.98
CA THR A 160 8.40 -17.03 7.35
C THR A 160 7.44 -16.02 7.96
N ASN A 161 6.71 -15.26 7.14
CA ASN A 161 5.69 -14.32 7.59
C ASN A 161 4.47 -15.11 8.09
N SER A 162 4.13 -14.96 9.37
CA SER A 162 3.15 -15.83 10.05
C SER A 162 1.75 -15.80 9.44
N VAL A 163 1.38 -14.71 8.78
CA VAL A 163 0.10 -14.54 8.10
C VAL A 163 0.22 -14.85 6.61
N ALA A 164 1.29 -14.40 5.96
CA ALA A 164 1.52 -14.68 4.55
C ALA A 164 1.99 -16.11 4.24
N ALA A 165 2.24 -16.95 5.26
CA ALA A 165 2.49 -18.38 5.13
C ALA A 165 1.22 -19.25 5.25
N ILE A 166 0.09 -18.68 5.69
CA ILE A 166 -1.16 -19.44 5.86
C ILE A 166 -1.67 -19.94 4.51
N GLN A 167 -2.00 -21.23 4.42
CA GLN A 167 -2.44 -21.89 3.17
C GLN A 167 -3.96 -22.13 3.10
N ASP A 168 -4.69 -21.81 4.17
CA ASP A 168 -6.15 -22.02 4.27
C ASP A 168 -6.85 -20.67 4.47
N GLU A 169 -7.79 -20.33 3.58
CA GLU A 169 -8.51 -19.05 3.60
C GLU A 169 -9.24 -18.82 4.93
N ARG A 170 -9.87 -19.86 5.49
CA ARG A 170 -10.62 -19.72 6.75
C ARG A 170 -9.68 -19.44 7.92
N VAL A 171 -8.52 -20.10 7.96
CA VAL A 171 -7.47 -19.82 8.96
C VAL A 171 -6.93 -18.41 8.80
N PHE A 172 -6.72 -17.94 7.56
CA PHE A 172 -6.27 -16.57 7.29
C PHE A 172 -7.29 -15.53 7.77
N LEU A 173 -8.56 -15.68 7.39
CA LEU A 173 -9.62 -14.76 7.79
C LEU A 173 -9.79 -14.72 9.31
N GLN A 174 -9.72 -15.87 9.98
CA GLN A 174 -9.75 -15.92 11.44
C GLN A 174 -8.55 -15.22 12.06
N TRP A 175 -7.34 -15.44 11.53
CA TRP A 175 -6.12 -14.81 12.02
C TRP A 175 -6.20 -13.28 11.97
N ILE A 176 -6.77 -12.73 10.89
CA ILE A 176 -7.02 -11.29 10.73
C ILE A 176 -8.07 -10.82 11.75
N ALA A 177 -9.20 -11.53 11.86
CA ALA A 177 -10.29 -11.16 12.77
C ALA A 177 -9.84 -11.09 14.23
N ASP A 178 -8.98 -12.02 14.67
CA ASP A 178 -8.46 -12.09 16.05
C ASP A 178 -7.51 -10.92 16.41
N ARG A 179 -7.06 -10.14 15.42
CA ARG A 179 -6.04 -9.07 15.55
C ARG A 179 -6.53 -7.70 15.13
N GLN A 180 -7.83 -7.54 14.87
CA GLN A 180 -8.40 -6.24 14.55
C GLN A 180 -8.29 -5.30 15.76
N THR A 181 -7.85 -4.07 15.50
CA THR A 181 -7.77 -3.00 16.50
C THR A 181 -8.44 -1.74 15.94
N SER A 182 -8.91 -0.86 16.81
CA SER A 182 -9.51 0.40 16.35
C SER A 182 -8.47 1.26 15.63
N PHE A 183 -8.83 1.82 14.48
CA PHE A 183 -8.01 2.84 13.83
C PHE A 183 -7.98 4.14 14.64
N PRO A 184 -6.86 4.89 14.63
CA PRO A 184 -6.83 6.24 15.16
C PRO A 184 -7.81 7.16 14.42
N ASP A 185 -8.48 8.07 15.13
CA ASP A 185 -9.43 9.02 14.53
C ASP A 185 -8.77 9.88 13.42
N ALA A 186 -7.48 10.19 13.59
CA ALA A 186 -6.66 10.92 12.62
C ALA A 186 -6.66 10.27 11.22
N TYR A 187 -6.85 8.94 11.13
CA TYR A 187 -6.75 8.23 9.86
C TYR A 187 -7.83 8.64 8.85
N ARG A 188 -9.03 8.96 9.34
CA ARG A 188 -10.08 9.49 8.48
C ARG A 188 -9.68 10.84 7.92
N THR A 189 -9.24 11.76 8.77
CA THR A 189 -8.85 13.11 8.37
C THR A 189 -7.70 13.11 7.38
N ILE A 190 -6.65 12.31 7.63
CA ILE A 190 -5.51 12.17 6.72
C ILE A 190 -5.97 11.61 5.36
N LYS A 191 -6.77 10.54 5.35
CA LYS A 191 -7.28 9.95 4.11
C LYS A 191 -8.14 10.94 3.31
N GLU A 192 -9.03 11.67 3.98
CA GLU A 192 -9.84 12.71 3.33
C GLU A 192 -9.00 13.87 2.81
N ALA A 193 -7.93 14.26 3.52
CA ALA A 193 -6.98 15.26 3.04
C ALA A 193 -6.21 14.77 1.80
N ASN A 194 -5.76 13.51 1.79
CA ASN A 194 -5.11 12.89 0.64
C ASN A 194 -6.02 12.78 -0.58
N LEU A 195 -7.32 12.56 -0.35
CA LEU A 195 -8.36 12.65 -1.37
C LEU A 195 -8.68 14.09 -1.80
N GLY A 196 -8.08 15.11 -1.19
CA GLY A 196 -8.39 16.52 -1.46
C GLY A 196 -9.77 16.97 -1.00
N LEU A 197 -10.42 16.20 -0.14
CA LEU A 197 -11.76 16.46 0.39
C LEU A 197 -11.72 17.39 1.61
N VAL A 198 -10.60 17.39 2.33
CA VAL A 198 -10.32 18.27 3.46
C VAL A 198 -9.02 19.03 3.17
N GLN A 199 -8.95 20.29 3.61
CA GLN A 199 -7.70 21.04 3.61
C GLN A 199 -7.15 21.05 5.03
N ILE A 200 -5.86 20.78 5.17
CA ILE A 200 -5.13 20.77 6.43
C ILE A 200 -3.91 21.67 6.29
N SER A 201 -3.56 22.39 7.36
CA SER A 201 -2.31 23.16 7.39
C SER A 201 -1.11 22.23 7.63
N ASP A 202 0.10 22.66 7.28
CA ASP A 202 1.31 21.89 7.55
C ASP A 202 1.47 21.56 9.05
N SER A 203 1.11 22.51 9.92
CA SER A 203 1.12 22.26 11.38
C SER A 203 0.08 21.24 11.84
N ASP A 204 -1.09 21.20 11.21
CA ASP A 204 -2.10 20.19 11.54
C ASP A 204 -1.68 18.81 11.00
N ALA A 205 -1.04 18.77 9.83
CA ALA A 205 -0.48 17.54 9.26
C ALA A 205 0.56 16.92 10.20
N GLU A 206 1.52 17.70 10.72
CA GLU A 206 2.52 17.22 11.69
C GLU A 206 1.87 16.60 12.94
N VAL A 207 0.79 17.21 13.45
CA VAL A 207 0.05 16.69 14.61
C VAL A 207 -0.66 15.39 14.27
N LEU A 208 -1.32 15.31 13.12
CA LEU A 208 -2.04 14.11 12.67
C LEU A 208 -1.07 12.94 12.43
N GLU A 209 0.11 13.22 11.87
CA GLU A 209 1.16 12.24 11.55
C GLU A 209 1.94 11.75 12.77
N SER A 210 1.86 12.46 13.90
CA SER A 210 2.53 12.05 15.14
C SER A 210 1.91 10.83 15.83
N GLY A 211 0.75 10.38 15.36
CA GLY A 211 0.07 9.19 15.84
C GLY A 211 0.82 7.88 15.56
N PRO A 212 0.44 6.77 16.21
CA PRO A 212 1.06 5.48 15.94
C PRO A 212 0.76 5.02 14.51
N ASN A 213 1.79 4.58 13.78
CA ASN A 213 1.61 3.89 12.52
C ASN A 213 1.06 2.47 12.77
N GLN A 214 -0.15 2.22 12.30
CA GLN A 214 -0.90 0.98 12.47
C GLN A 214 -1.40 0.41 11.13
N CYS A 215 -0.61 0.51 10.07
CA CYS A 215 -0.97 -0.01 8.75
C CYS A 215 -0.68 -1.52 8.59
N ALA A 216 0.19 -2.08 9.42
CA ALA A 216 0.47 -3.51 9.51
C ALA A 216 -0.42 -4.22 10.53
N ILE A 217 -0.81 -5.47 10.23
CA ILE A 217 -1.43 -6.38 11.21
C ILE A 217 -0.37 -7.31 11.81
N ALA A 218 -0.25 -7.33 13.14
CA ALA A 218 0.73 -8.12 13.89
C ALA A 218 0.03 -8.96 14.96
#